data_AF-A0A1F9HAW2-F1
#
_entry.id   AF-A0A1F9HAW2-F1
#
_cell.length_a   1.000
_cell.length_b   1.000
_cell.length_c   1.000
_cell.angle_alpha   90.00
_cell.angle_beta   90.00
_cell.angle_gamma   90.00
#
_symmetry.space_group_name_H-M   'P 1'
#
loop_
_entity.id
_entity.type
_entity.pdbx_description
1 polymer ?
#
loop_
_entity_poly.entity_id
_entity_poly.type
_entity_poly.pdbx_seq_one_letter_code
_entity_poly.pdbx_strand_id
1 'polypeptide(L)'
;MKIITIHQPQYIPWLAYFDKILRSDEMILLDDVAFQKNGVQNRNQIKTAGGALWLTVPVSQHLGQLINQVEVSDTQVFGKHLKTLSQNYSKAPFYGEVMDFVGPILEKSLKNLSQLNNELMSRILYYLDYKGSVLQSSEMKVEGSGSELILNLCKNRCANIYISGSGGKNYMNLDDFKEAQVQVVFQKYQSPSYNQLHPKVGFIPDLSILDLLFNEGQKSKSIIESGRIH
;
A
#
# COMPACT_ATOMS: atom_id res chain seq x y z
N MET A 1 -14.70 6.96 18.69
CA MET A 1 -14.68 5.60 18.11
C MET A 1 -13.35 5.43 17.43
N LYS A 2 -12.67 4.30 17.63
CA LYS A 2 -11.38 4.01 17.02
C LYS A 2 -11.55 3.16 15.77
N ILE A 3 -11.04 3.64 14.64
CA ILE A 3 -11.11 3.01 13.33
C ILE A 3 -9.73 2.49 12.98
N ILE A 4 -9.63 1.21 12.62
CA ILE A 4 -8.37 0.62 12.15
C ILE A 4 -8.52 -0.02 10.78
N THR A 5 -7.45 -0.02 10.00
CA THR A 5 -7.28 -0.92 8.85
C THR A 5 -6.04 -1.79 9.06
N ILE A 6 -6.07 -2.98 8.48
CA ILE A 6 -5.01 -3.99 8.59
C ILE A 6 -4.73 -4.49 7.18
N HIS A 7 -3.47 -4.48 6.76
CA HIS A 7 -3.06 -5.04 5.48
C HIS A 7 -1.58 -5.34 5.43
N GLN A 8 -1.18 -6.32 4.63
CA GLN A 8 0.22 -6.62 4.38
C GLN A 8 0.95 -5.41 3.76
N PRO A 9 2.24 -5.21 4.04
CA PRO A 9 3.05 -4.20 3.37
C PRO A 9 3.19 -4.54 1.88
N GLN A 10 3.10 -3.53 1.02
CA GLN A 10 3.04 -3.66 -0.44
C GLN A 10 4.01 -2.67 -1.09
N TYR A 11 4.62 -3.05 -2.22
CA TYR A 11 5.53 -2.18 -2.96
C TYR A 11 4.73 -1.12 -3.73
N ILE A 12 4.91 0.16 -3.38
CA ILE A 12 4.30 1.36 -4.02
C ILE A 12 2.82 1.17 -4.43
N PRO A 13 1.89 1.01 -3.46
CA PRO A 13 0.56 0.40 -3.69
C PRO A 13 -0.41 1.27 -4.51
N TRP A 14 -1.61 0.77 -4.77
CA TRP A 14 -2.67 1.47 -5.53
C TRP A 14 -3.54 2.38 -4.66
N LEU A 15 -4.37 3.22 -5.27
CA LEU A 15 -5.15 4.26 -4.58
C LEU A 15 -6.09 3.71 -3.50
N ALA A 16 -6.83 2.63 -3.78
CA ALA A 16 -7.74 2.02 -2.80
C ALA A 16 -7.01 1.53 -1.53
N TYR A 17 -5.72 1.16 -1.64
CA TYR A 17 -4.90 0.82 -0.48
C TYR A 17 -4.75 2.02 0.47
N PHE A 18 -4.56 3.22 -0.08
CA PHE A 18 -4.43 4.45 0.71
C PHE A 18 -5.78 5.00 1.17
N ASP A 19 -6.88 4.84 0.42
CA ASP A 19 -8.20 5.31 0.87
C ASP A 19 -8.59 4.76 2.25
N LYS A 20 -8.48 3.44 2.44
CA LYS A 20 -8.81 2.82 3.73
C LYS A 20 -7.89 3.28 4.86
N ILE A 21 -6.62 3.61 4.56
CA ILE A 21 -5.66 4.14 5.54
C ILE A 21 -6.06 5.57 5.91
N LEU A 22 -6.35 6.42 4.92
CA LEU A 22 -6.77 7.80 5.15
C LEU A 22 -8.09 7.91 5.95
N ARG A 23 -8.86 6.82 6.04
CA ARG A 23 -10.10 6.71 6.81
C ARG A 23 -9.91 6.16 8.23
N SER A 24 -8.71 5.68 8.58
CA SER A 24 -8.42 5.04 9.85
C SER A 24 -7.61 5.93 10.79
N ASP A 25 -7.74 5.69 12.10
CA ASP A 25 -6.85 6.26 13.11
C ASP A 25 -5.54 5.46 13.19
N GLU A 26 -5.57 4.16 12.90
CA GLU A 26 -4.39 3.30 12.86
C GLU A 26 -4.40 2.37 11.63
N MET A 27 -3.24 2.26 10.99
CA MET A 27 -2.94 1.23 10.00
C MET A 27 -1.99 0.21 10.61
N ILE A 28 -2.38 -1.06 10.65
CA ILE A 28 -1.50 -2.17 11.05
C ILE A 28 -0.96 -2.83 9.78
N LEU A 29 0.36 -2.77 9.60
CA LEU A 29 1.08 -3.49 8.57
C LEU A 29 1.23 -4.93 9.03
N LEU A 30 0.56 -5.83 8.30
CA LEU A 30 0.55 -7.26 8.57
C LEU A 30 1.83 -7.91 7.99
N ASP A 31 2.94 -7.76 8.70
CA ASP A 31 4.30 -8.04 8.21
C ASP A 31 4.87 -9.40 8.65
N ASP A 32 4.19 -10.10 9.55
CA ASP A 32 4.55 -11.43 10.07
C ASP A 32 3.66 -12.56 9.52
N VAL A 33 3.11 -12.37 8.32
CA VAL A 33 2.37 -13.40 7.57
C VAL A 33 3.13 -13.87 6.34
N ALA A 34 2.74 -15.04 5.81
CA ALA A 34 3.39 -15.65 4.65
C ALA A 34 3.40 -14.71 3.42
N PHE A 35 4.57 -14.63 2.79
CA PHE A 35 4.76 -13.96 1.51
C PHE A 35 3.99 -14.70 0.40
N GLN A 36 3.37 -13.93 -0.49
CA GLN A 36 2.57 -14.42 -1.61
C GLN A 36 3.37 -14.30 -2.91
N LYS A 37 3.84 -15.45 -3.41
CA LYS A 37 4.46 -15.52 -4.74
C LYS A 37 3.49 -15.01 -5.81
N ASN A 38 4.00 -14.19 -6.74
CA ASN A 38 3.22 -13.53 -7.79
C ASN A 38 2.18 -12.52 -7.29
N GLY A 39 2.20 -12.17 -5.99
CA GLY A 39 1.40 -11.07 -5.46
C GLY A 39 1.91 -9.70 -5.92
N VAL A 40 1.37 -8.66 -5.27
CA VAL A 40 1.77 -7.26 -5.46
C VAL A 40 2.69 -6.75 -4.32
N GLN A 41 3.12 -7.67 -3.44
CA GLN A 41 3.97 -7.36 -2.28
C GLN A 41 5.34 -6.84 -2.68
N ASN A 42 5.85 -7.24 -3.85
CA ASN A 42 7.14 -6.84 -4.40
C ASN A 42 7.04 -6.17 -5.79
N ARG A 43 5.84 -5.81 -6.25
CA ARG A 43 5.67 -5.22 -7.58
C ARG A 43 4.39 -4.40 -7.71
N ASN A 44 4.44 -3.35 -8.53
CA ASN A 44 3.25 -2.63 -8.98
C ASN A 44 3.48 -2.04 -10.39
N GLN A 45 2.41 -1.56 -11.01
CA GLN A 45 2.45 -0.97 -12.33
C GLN A 45 2.54 0.55 -12.28
N ILE A 46 3.27 1.11 -13.24
CA ILE A 46 3.32 2.55 -13.55
C ILE A 46 2.87 2.77 -15.00
N LYS A 47 2.57 4.01 -15.35
CA LYS A 47 2.21 4.40 -16.70
C LYS A 47 3.45 4.73 -17.54
N THR A 48 3.41 4.33 -18.81
CA THR A 48 4.41 4.67 -19.82
C THR A 48 3.75 5.07 -21.13
N ALA A 49 4.54 5.56 -22.09
CA ALA A 49 4.07 5.83 -23.45
C ALA A 49 3.54 4.57 -24.18
N GLY A 50 3.91 3.37 -23.72
CA GLY A 50 3.44 2.08 -24.24
C GLY A 50 2.34 1.41 -23.42
N GLY A 51 1.78 2.09 -22.42
CA GLY A 51 0.80 1.52 -21.49
C GLY A 51 1.40 1.21 -20.12
N ALA A 52 0.77 0.28 -19.39
CA ALA A 52 1.20 -0.08 -18.03
C ALA A 52 2.48 -0.94 -18.04
N LEU A 53 3.45 -0.58 -17.19
CA LEU A 53 4.71 -1.29 -17.03
C LEU A 53 4.91 -1.71 -15.57
N TRP A 54 5.29 -2.97 -15.35
CA TRP A 54 5.62 -3.47 -14.02
C TRP A 54 6.99 -2.98 -13.54
N LEU A 55 7.03 -2.40 -12.35
CA LEU A 55 8.23 -2.31 -11.53
C LEU A 55 8.21 -3.48 -10.55
N THR A 56 9.21 -4.37 -10.64
CA THR A 56 9.28 -5.60 -9.83
C THR A 56 10.60 -5.64 -9.07
N VAL A 57 10.51 -5.63 -7.74
CA VAL A 57 11.64 -5.91 -6.86
C VAL A 57 11.89 -7.41 -6.86
N PRO A 58 13.03 -7.90 -7.37
CA PRO A 58 13.33 -9.33 -7.38
C PRO A 58 13.65 -9.75 -5.95
N VAL A 59 13.09 -10.90 -5.54
CA VAL A 59 13.20 -11.40 -4.17
C VAL A 59 13.67 -12.84 -4.16
N SER A 60 14.41 -13.21 -3.11
CA SER A 60 14.70 -14.60 -2.78
C SER A 60 13.70 -15.06 -1.72
N GLN A 61 12.94 -16.12 -2.02
CA GLN A 61 11.94 -16.63 -1.09
C GLN A 61 11.75 -18.14 -1.17
N HIS A 62 11.20 -18.71 -0.10
CA HIS A 62 10.72 -20.09 -0.02
C HIS A 62 9.27 -20.15 0.50
N LEU A 63 8.58 -21.27 0.25
CA LEU A 63 7.18 -21.44 0.63
C LEU A 63 6.99 -21.28 2.14
N GLY A 64 6.04 -20.45 2.54
CA GLY A 64 5.72 -20.19 3.96
C GLY A 64 6.61 -19.13 4.63
N GLN A 65 7.61 -18.60 3.94
CA GLN A 65 8.45 -17.53 4.47
C GLN A 65 7.60 -16.30 4.82
N LEU A 66 7.84 -15.72 6.00
CA LEU A 66 7.16 -14.51 6.43
C LEU A 66 7.63 -13.32 5.59
N ILE A 67 6.74 -12.39 5.27
CA ILE A 67 7.07 -11.23 4.41
C ILE A 67 8.18 -10.36 5.02
N ASN A 68 8.24 -10.20 6.35
CA ASN A 68 9.33 -9.50 7.03
C ASN A 68 10.69 -10.21 6.99
N GLN A 69 10.75 -11.46 6.53
CA GLN A 69 12.00 -12.21 6.34
C GLN A 69 12.43 -12.26 4.87
N VAL A 70 11.63 -11.73 3.93
CA VAL A 70 11.94 -11.80 2.50
C VAL A 70 13.04 -10.81 2.12
N GLU A 71 14.05 -11.33 1.43
CA GLU A 71 15.20 -10.56 0.98
C GLU A 71 15.11 -10.18 -0.50
N VAL A 72 15.60 -8.99 -0.83
CA VAL A 72 15.79 -8.51 -2.20
C VAL A 72 17.01 -9.20 -2.79
N SER A 73 16.82 -9.91 -3.91
CA SER A 73 17.88 -10.72 -4.52
C SER A 73 18.83 -9.94 -5.43
N ASP A 74 18.38 -8.79 -5.97
CA ASP A 74 19.20 -7.87 -6.76
C ASP A 74 18.81 -6.42 -6.46
N THR A 75 19.65 -5.73 -5.69
CA THR A 75 19.40 -4.33 -5.32
C THR A 75 19.74 -3.34 -6.44
N GLN A 76 20.44 -3.76 -7.50
CA GLN A 76 20.67 -2.89 -8.67
C GLN A 76 19.37 -2.55 -9.40
N VAL A 77 18.29 -3.31 -9.14
CA VAL A 77 16.95 -3.02 -9.64
C VAL A 77 16.50 -1.60 -9.30
N PHE A 78 16.90 -1.05 -8.15
CA PHE A 78 16.41 0.26 -7.71
C PHE A 78 16.95 1.39 -8.58
N GLY A 79 18.21 1.29 -9.05
CA GLY A 79 18.74 2.20 -10.07
C GLY A 79 17.95 2.12 -11.38
N LYS A 80 17.52 0.92 -11.78
CA LYS A 80 16.63 0.73 -12.95
C LYS A 80 15.25 1.36 -12.71
N HIS A 81 14.66 1.17 -11.53
CA HIS A 81 13.38 1.77 -11.16
C HIS A 81 13.46 3.30 -11.21
N LEU A 82 14.49 3.91 -10.58
CA LEU A 82 14.72 5.35 -10.61
C LEU A 82 14.82 5.89 -12.04
N LYS A 83 15.59 5.22 -12.91
CA LYS A 83 15.71 5.58 -14.33
C LYS A 83 14.37 5.48 -15.05
N THR A 84 13.61 4.41 -14.83
CA THR A 84 12.29 4.22 -15.43
C THR A 84 11.30 5.29 -14.97
N LEU A 85 11.29 5.63 -13.68
CA LEU A 85 10.45 6.70 -13.14
C LEU A 85 10.81 8.04 -13.78
N SER A 86 12.11 8.38 -13.85
CA SER A 86 12.59 9.60 -14.49
C SER A 86 12.17 9.69 -15.98
N GLN A 87 12.35 8.61 -16.73
CA GLN A 87 11.99 8.58 -18.16
C GLN A 87 10.49 8.81 -18.40
N ASN A 88 9.63 8.29 -17.52
CA ASN A 88 8.19 8.32 -17.73
C ASN A 88 7.49 9.49 -17.04
N TYR A 89 8.09 10.07 -15.99
CA TYR A 89 7.46 11.08 -15.15
C TYR A 89 8.24 12.38 -14.99
N SER A 90 9.46 12.54 -15.53
CA SER A 90 10.24 13.80 -15.38
C SER A 90 9.52 15.06 -15.86
N LYS A 91 8.50 14.93 -16.71
CA LYS A 91 7.65 16.03 -17.19
C LYS A 91 6.37 16.23 -16.39
N ALA A 92 6.12 15.40 -15.37
CA ALA A 92 4.95 15.52 -14.52
C ALA A 92 5.13 16.71 -13.57
N PRO A 93 4.07 17.49 -13.27
CA PRO A 93 4.20 18.76 -12.54
C PRO A 93 4.86 18.63 -11.16
N PHE A 94 4.69 17.48 -10.48
CA PHE A 94 5.18 17.24 -9.13
C PHE A 94 6.30 16.21 -9.07
N TYR A 95 6.95 15.90 -10.20
CA TYR A 95 8.00 14.88 -10.25
C TYR A 95 9.13 15.15 -9.26
N GLY A 96 9.72 16.35 -9.30
CA GLY A 96 10.84 16.72 -8.42
C GLY A 96 10.46 16.60 -6.95
N GLU A 97 9.34 17.23 -6.57
CA GLU A 97 8.83 17.22 -5.19
C GLU A 97 8.64 15.79 -4.66
N VAL A 98 7.96 14.92 -5.41
CA VAL A 98 7.71 13.53 -4.97
C VAL A 98 9.01 12.72 -4.92
N MET A 99 9.91 12.92 -5.89
CA MET A 99 11.20 12.23 -5.92
C MET A 99 12.10 12.61 -4.75
N ASP A 100 12.02 13.84 -4.23
CA ASP A 100 12.76 14.24 -3.02
C ASP A 100 12.36 13.40 -1.79
N PHE A 101 11.11 12.92 -1.74
CA PHE A 101 10.63 12.07 -0.64
C PHE A 101 10.92 10.58 -0.85
N VAL A 102 10.71 10.05 -2.06
CA VAL A 102 10.78 8.59 -2.31
C VAL A 102 12.11 8.13 -2.89
N GLY A 103 12.80 9.01 -3.64
CA GLY A 103 14.09 8.74 -4.29
C GLY A 103 15.16 8.24 -3.32
N PRO A 104 15.41 8.94 -2.19
CA PRO A 104 16.43 8.52 -1.23
C PRO A 104 16.21 7.10 -0.68
N ILE A 105 14.96 6.63 -0.59
CA ILE A 105 14.66 5.27 -0.09
C ILE A 105 15.04 4.22 -1.14
N LEU A 106 14.78 4.49 -2.42
CA LEU A 106 15.19 3.59 -3.51
C LEU A 106 16.72 3.59 -3.66
N GLU A 107 17.39 4.72 -3.45
CA GLU A 107 18.85 4.83 -3.51
C GLU A 107 19.56 4.03 -2.41
N LYS A 108 19.01 4.00 -1.18
CA LYS A 108 19.52 3.19 -0.06
C LYS A 108 19.66 1.71 -0.40
N SER A 109 18.93 1.21 -1.41
CA SER A 109 19.09 -0.14 -1.91
C SER A 109 18.91 -1.21 -0.82
N LEU A 110 17.84 -1.07 -0.04
CA LEU A 110 17.54 -1.94 1.10
C LEU A 110 17.43 -3.42 0.69
N LYS A 111 17.95 -4.29 1.55
CA LYS A 111 17.97 -5.75 1.31
C LYS A 111 16.73 -6.49 1.81
N ASN A 112 15.91 -5.87 2.67
CA ASN A 112 14.69 -6.48 3.19
C ASN A 112 13.45 -5.86 2.54
N LEU A 113 12.54 -6.71 2.05
CA LEU A 113 11.34 -6.25 1.33
C LEU A 113 10.37 -5.48 2.22
N SER A 114 10.10 -5.98 3.42
CA SER A 114 9.17 -5.32 4.35
C SER A 114 9.73 -3.97 4.79
N GLN A 115 11.02 -3.90 5.11
CA GLN A 115 11.68 -2.63 5.45
C GLN A 115 11.57 -1.60 4.31
N LEU A 116 11.84 -2.01 3.06
CA LEU A 116 11.67 -1.16 1.89
C LEU A 116 10.25 -0.63 1.77
N ASN A 117 9.26 -1.52 1.86
CA ASN A 117 7.86 -1.17 1.74
C ASN A 117 7.42 -0.21 2.87
N ASN A 118 7.90 -0.44 4.09
CA ASN A 118 7.57 0.38 5.27
C ASN A 118 8.20 1.78 5.19
N GLU A 119 9.45 1.90 4.73
CA GLU A 119 10.07 3.21 4.52
C GLU A 119 9.36 4.00 3.41
N LEU A 120 9.03 3.37 2.28
CA LEU A 120 8.27 4.01 1.19
C LEU A 120 6.86 4.42 1.64
N MET A 121 6.15 3.52 2.32
CA MET A 121 4.81 3.78 2.87
C MET A 121 4.83 4.99 3.81
N SER A 122 5.82 5.06 4.71
CA SER A 122 5.93 6.17 5.66
C SER A 122 6.14 7.51 4.96
N ARG A 123 6.96 7.55 3.90
CA ARG A 123 7.16 8.76 3.09
C ARG A 123 5.89 9.18 2.35
N ILE A 124 5.16 8.22 1.78
CA ILE A 124 3.92 8.50 1.04
C ILE A 124 2.81 8.96 2.00
N LEU A 125 2.67 8.35 3.17
CA LEU A 125 1.66 8.77 4.16
C LEU A 125 1.97 10.14 4.74
N TYR A 126 3.25 10.46 4.94
CA TYR A 126 3.66 11.82 5.27
C TYR A 126 3.26 12.82 4.17
N TYR A 127 3.52 12.48 2.91
CA TYR A 127 3.15 13.32 1.76
C TYR A 127 1.62 13.51 1.64
N LEU A 128 0.83 12.47 1.94
CA LEU A 128 -0.63 12.50 1.93
C LEU A 128 -1.23 13.15 3.20
N ASP A 129 -0.40 13.73 4.06
CA ASP A 129 -0.81 14.35 5.32
C ASP A 129 -1.70 13.41 6.16
N TYR A 130 -1.31 12.14 6.27
CA TYR A 130 -1.98 11.17 7.12
C TYR A 130 -1.68 11.47 8.59
N LYS A 131 -2.73 11.57 9.42
CA LYS A 131 -2.63 11.94 10.83
C LYS A 131 -2.65 10.75 11.79
N GLY A 132 -2.99 9.57 11.30
CA GLY A 132 -3.06 8.37 12.12
C GLY A 132 -1.69 7.72 12.32
N SER A 133 -1.69 6.64 13.09
CA SER A 133 -0.49 5.86 13.39
C SER A 133 -0.32 4.71 12.40
N VAL A 134 0.93 4.31 12.18
CA VAL A 134 1.29 3.10 11.44
C VAL A 134 2.00 2.17 12.41
N LEU A 135 1.52 0.94 12.53
CA LEU A 135 2.01 -0.08 13.46
C LEU A 135 2.38 -1.35 12.68
N GLN A 136 3.25 -2.18 13.24
CA GLN A 136 3.63 -3.49 12.67
C GLN A 136 3.01 -4.61 13.50
N SER A 137 2.44 -5.63 12.87
CA SER A 137 1.85 -6.76 13.59
C SER A 137 2.91 -7.59 14.31
N SER A 138 4.10 -7.73 13.72
CA SER A 138 5.24 -8.44 14.30
C SER A 138 5.68 -7.91 15.68
N GLU A 139 5.44 -6.62 15.96
CA GLU A 139 5.75 -5.98 17.23
C GLU A 139 4.66 -6.22 18.30
N MET A 140 3.44 -6.61 17.90
CA MET A 140 2.29 -6.75 18.79
C MET A 140 2.21 -8.11 19.48
N LYS A 141 2.89 -9.15 18.97
CA LYS A 141 2.87 -10.53 19.49
C LYS A 141 1.45 -11.08 19.66
N VAL A 142 0.58 -10.80 18.69
CA VAL A 142 -0.81 -11.29 18.67
C VAL A 142 -0.87 -12.58 17.87
N GLU A 143 -1.43 -13.62 18.47
CA GLU A 143 -1.58 -14.94 17.85
C GLU A 143 -2.90 -15.08 17.07
N GLY A 144 -2.95 -16.09 16.20
CA GLY A 144 -4.11 -16.45 15.39
C GLY A 144 -3.76 -16.60 13.92
N SER A 145 -4.75 -16.94 13.10
CA SER A 145 -4.59 -16.98 11.64
C SER A 145 -5.83 -16.49 10.90
N GLY A 146 -5.67 -16.05 9.66
CA GLY A 146 -6.80 -15.62 8.82
C GLY A 146 -7.70 -14.58 9.51
N SER A 147 -9.01 -14.87 9.60
CA SER A 147 -9.99 -14.01 10.25
C SER A 147 -9.73 -13.78 11.74
N GLU A 148 -9.28 -14.81 12.45
CA GLU A 148 -9.03 -14.77 13.90
C GLU A 148 -7.91 -13.77 14.23
N LEU A 149 -6.81 -13.81 13.48
CA LEU A 149 -5.69 -12.88 13.66
C LEU A 149 -6.15 -11.43 13.51
N ILE A 150 -6.96 -11.14 12.48
CA ILE A 150 -7.50 -9.79 12.25
C ILE A 150 -8.37 -9.34 13.43
N LEU A 151 -9.24 -10.22 13.95
CA LEU A 151 -10.07 -9.91 15.11
C LEU A 151 -9.22 -9.68 16.36
N ASN A 152 -8.21 -10.51 16.61
CA ASN A 152 -7.34 -10.40 17.76
C ASN A 152 -6.52 -9.09 17.72
N LEU A 153 -6.06 -8.67 16.53
CA LEU A 153 -5.43 -7.36 16.33
C LEU A 153 -6.42 -6.21 16.63
N CYS A 154 -7.67 -6.33 16.18
CA CYS A 154 -8.72 -5.34 16.50
C CYS A 154 -8.94 -5.23 18.02
N LYS A 155 -9.05 -6.37 18.72
CA LYS A 155 -9.21 -6.43 20.18
C LYS A 155 -8.00 -5.85 20.91
N ASN A 156 -6.78 -6.23 20.51
CA ASN A 156 -5.53 -5.70 21.08
C ASN A 156 -5.46 -4.17 20.99
N ARG A 157 -6.00 -3.60 19.91
CA ARG A 157 -6.05 -2.16 19.69
C ARG A 157 -7.30 -1.48 20.19
N CYS A 158 -8.22 -2.19 20.84
CA CYS A 158 -9.52 -1.67 21.28
C CYS A 158 -10.28 -0.96 20.13
N ALA A 159 -10.23 -1.53 18.92
CA ALA A 159 -10.90 -0.95 17.76
C ALA A 159 -12.43 -1.09 17.87
N ASN A 160 -13.15 -0.05 17.46
CA ASN A 160 -14.60 -0.11 17.31
C ASN A 160 -14.99 -0.50 15.88
N ILE A 161 -14.19 -0.07 14.89
CA ILE A 161 -14.45 -0.29 13.47
C ILE A 161 -13.18 -0.85 12.82
N TYR A 162 -13.35 -1.93 12.07
CA TYR A 162 -12.33 -2.46 11.16
C TYR A 162 -12.74 -2.19 9.71
N ILE A 163 -11.92 -1.43 8.97
CA ILE A 163 -12.10 -1.23 7.54
C ILE A 163 -11.35 -2.33 6.79
N SER A 164 -12.09 -3.18 6.10
CA SER A 164 -11.54 -4.24 5.25
C SER A 164 -11.67 -3.92 3.77
N GLY A 165 -10.73 -4.41 2.96
CA GLY A 165 -10.87 -4.40 1.51
C GLY A 165 -11.98 -5.33 1.04
N SER A 166 -12.41 -5.20 -0.22
CA SER A 166 -13.49 -6.03 -0.79
C SER A 166 -13.21 -7.54 -0.70
N GLY A 167 -11.95 -7.97 -0.82
CA GLY A 167 -11.54 -9.37 -0.70
C GLY A 167 -11.72 -9.97 0.70
N GLY A 168 -11.85 -9.13 1.74
CA GLY A 168 -12.09 -9.55 3.12
C GLY A 168 -13.38 -10.35 3.30
N LYS A 169 -14.37 -10.13 2.43
CA LYS A 169 -15.69 -10.79 2.50
C LYS A 169 -15.60 -12.30 2.40
N ASN A 170 -14.56 -12.81 1.75
CA ASN A 170 -14.45 -14.22 1.40
C ASN A 170 -13.89 -15.09 2.53
N TYR A 171 -13.26 -14.50 3.55
CA TYR A 171 -12.59 -15.26 4.61
C TYR A 171 -12.94 -14.83 6.04
N MET A 172 -13.62 -13.69 6.23
CA MET A 172 -13.92 -13.20 7.57
C MET A 172 -15.16 -13.86 8.18
N ASN A 173 -15.03 -14.29 9.43
CA ASN A 173 -16.15 -14.71 10.27
C ASN A 173 -16.79 -13.48 10.93
N LEU A 174 -17.85 -12.94 10.33
CA LEU A 174 -18.49 -11.70 10.80
C LEU A 174 -19.20 -11.85 12.15
N ASP A 175 -19.59 -13.06 12.55
CA ASP A 175 -20.25 -13.30 13.83
C ASP A 175 -19.27 -13.10 14.99
N ASP A 176 -18.04 -13.58 14.87
CA ASP A 176 -17.00 -13.37 15.89
C ASP A 176 -16.68 -11.88 16.10
N PHE A 177 -16.65 -11.10 15.01
CA PHE A 177 -16.46 -9.65 15.08
C PHE A 177 -17.64 -8.96 15.76
N LYS A 178 -18.86 -9.38 15.44
CA LYS A 178 -20.09 -8.84 16.04
C LYS A 178 -20.15 -9.14 17.55
N GLU A 179 -19.83 -10.36 17.96
CA GLU A 179 -19.75 -10.75 19.37
C GLU A 179 -18.69 -9.95 20.13
N ALA A 180 -17.56 -9.67 19.48
CA ALA A 180 -16.51 -8.81 20.00
C ALA A 180 -16.81 -7.30 19.93
N GLN A 181 -18.00 -6.91 19.46
CA GLN A 181 -18.42 -5.52 19.29
C GLN A 181 -17.50 -4.70 18.35
N VAL A 182 -16.88 -5.37 17.36
CA VAL A 182 -16.09 -4.74 16.30
C VAL A 182 -16.92 -4.70 15.02
N GLN A 183 -17.27 -3.50 14.57
CA GLN A 183 -17.99 -3.34 13.31
C GLN A 183 -17.02 -3.52 12.13
N VAL A 184 -17.31 -4.48 11.25
CA VAL A 184 -16.58 -4.64 9.99
C VAL A 184 -17.23 -3.78 8.90
N VAL A 185 -16.45 -2.88 8.30
CA VAL A 185 -16.87 -2.05 7.17
C VAL A 185 -16.08 -2.46 5.93
N PHE A 186 -16.78 -2.96 4.92
CA PHE A 186 -16.17 -3.27 3.64
C PHE A 186 -16.03 -2.03 2.78
N GLN A 187 -14.82 -1.74 2.35
CA GLN A 187 -14.51 -0.64 1.45
C GLN A 187 -15.24 -0.85 0.10
N LYS A 188 -16.02 0.15 -0.28
CA LYS A 188 -16.50 0.34 -1.65
C LYS A 188 -15.71 1.48 -2.27
N TYR A 189 -14.96 1.18 -3.33
CA TYR A 189 -14.05 2.13 -3.93
C TYR A 189 -14.02 1.97 -5.44
N GLN A 190 -14.08 3.08 -6.15
CA GLN A 190 -13.81 3.14 -7.58
C GLN A 190 -12.68 4.13 -7.80
N SER A 191 -11.60 3.66 -8.45
CA SER A 191 -10.44 4.50 -8.72
C SER A 191 -10.86 5.72 -9.56
N PRO A 192 -10.75 6.93 -9.01
CA PRO A 192 -11.18 8.15 -9.68
C PRO A 192 -10.24 8.49 -10.84
N SER A 193 -10.76 9.17 -11.85
CA SER A 193 -9.95 9.71 -12.93
C SER A 193 -9.22 10.96 -12.49
N TYR A 194 -7.98 11.12 -12.96
CA TYR A 194 -7.13 12.28 -12.73
C TYR A 194 -6.22 12.48 -13.94
N ASN A 195 -5.46 13.58 -13.97
CA ASN A 195 -4.55 13.82 -15.08
C ASN A 195 -3.41 12.80 -15.03
N GLN A 196 -3.13 12.16 -16.15
CA GLN A 196 -1.99 11.27 -16.30
C GLN A 196 -1.18 11.69 -17.51
N LEU A 197 0.13 11.59 -17.42
CA LEU A 197 0.99 11.63 -18.60
C LEU A 197 0.61 10.53 -19.62
N HIS A 198 1.19 10.63 -20.82
CA HIS A 198 0.95 9.71 -21.93
C HIS A 198 -0.53 9.62 -22.34
N PRO A 199 -1.17 10.74 -22.76
CA PRO A 199 -2.61 10.75 -23.08
C PRO A 199 -2.98 9.81 -24.24
N LYS A 200 -2.02 9.48 -25.12
CA LYS A 200 -2.24 8.56 -26.25
C LYS A 200 -2.66 7.15 -25.84
N VAL A 201 -2.30 6.69 -24.64
CA VAL A 201 -2.69 5.36 -24.13
C VAL A 201 -3.95 5.39 -23.25
N GLY A 202 -4.63 6.54 -23.17
CA GLY A 202 -5.83 6.71 -22.34
C GLY A 202 -5.54 6.72 -20.84
N PHE A 203 -6.58 6.78 -20.03
CA PHE A 203 -6.48 6.67 -18.56
C PHE A 203 -6.34 5.21 -18.15
N ILE A 204 -5.44 4.93 -17.20
CA ILE A 204 -5.24 3.58 -16.65
C ILE A 204 -5.53 3.65 -15.13
N PRO A 205 -6.61 3.02 -14.65
CA PRO A 205 -6.91 2.96 -13.21
C PRO A 205 -5.95 2.02 -12.47
N ASP A 206 -5.97 2.09 -11.14
CA ASP A 206 -5.32 1.12 -10.24
C ASP A 206 -3.79 0.96 -10.41
N LEU A 207 -3.14 1.95 -11.00
CA LEU A 207 -1.68 2.07 -10.99
C LEU A 207 -1.13 2.33 -9.58
N SER A 208 0.19 2.24 -9.46
CA SER A 208 0.91 2.73 -8.30
C SER A 208 0.51 4.16 -7.95
N ILE A 209 0.40 4.43 -6.65
CA ILE A 209 0.16 5.75 -6.08
C ILE A 209 1.15 6.80 -6.60
N LEU A 210 2.37 6.39 -6.96
CA LEU A 210 3.37 7.29 -7.54
C LEU A 210 2.86 7.96 -8.82
N ASP A 211 2.06 7.27 -9.64
CA ASP A 211 1.45 7.88 -10.84
C ASP A 211 0.57 9.07 -10.44
N LEU A 212 -0.32 8.90 -9.46
CA LEU A 212 -1.14 9.99 -8.94
C LEU A 212 -0.29 11.11 -8.34
N LEU A 213 0.67 10.78 -7.45
CA LEU A 213 1.50 11.78 -6.78
C LEU A 213 2.27 12.64 -7.78
N PHE A 214 2.90 12.04 -8.79
CA PHE A 214 3.67 12.79 -9.79
C PHE A 214 2.81 13.75 -10.60
N ASN A 215 1.55 13.39 -10.88
CA ASN A 215 0.67 14.19 -11.71
C ASN A 215 -0.12 15.24 -10.91
N GLU A 216 -0.51 14.94 -9.67
CA GLU A 216 -1.49 15.74 -8.92
C GLU A 216 -0.98 16.27 -7.57
N GLY A 217 0.18 15.79 -7.11
CA GLY A 217 0.85 16.31 -5.92
C GLY A 217 -0.06 16.36 -4.70
N GLN A 218 -0.18 17.51 -4.06
CA GLN A 218 -1.01 17.71 -2.85
C GLN A 218 -2.51 17.45 -3.06
N LYS A 219 -3.02 17.50 -4.31
CA LYS A 219 -4.42 17.12 -4.61
C LYS A 219 -4.65 15.61 -4.51
N SER A 220 -3.60 14.80 -4.48
CA SER A 220 -3.69 13.34 -4.46
C SER A 220 -4.57 12.83 -3.32
N LYS A 221 -4.50 13.45 -2.14
CA LYS A 221 -5.35 13.08 -1.01
C LYS A 221 -6.82 13.23 -1.37
N SER A 222 -7.28 14.42 -1.75
CA SER A 222 -8.69 14.65 -2.08
C SER A 222 -9.16 13.82 -3.28
N ILE A 223 -8.29 13.59 -4.25
CA ILE A 223 -8.57 12.68 -5.37
C ILE A 223 -8.81 11.27 -4.86
N ILE A 224 -7.93 10.70 -4.03
CA ILE A 224 -8.14 9.37 -3.43
C ILE A 224 -9.49 9.32 -2.74
N GLU A 225 -9.82 10.32 -1.92
CA GLU A 225 -11.07 10.36 -1.16
C GLU A 225 -12.33 10.45 -2.04
N SER A 226 -12.22 11.06 -3.23
CA SER A 226 -13.34 11.14 -4.18
C SER A 226 -13.77 9.80 -4.77
N GLY A 227 -12.92 8.76 -4.66
CA GLY A 227 -13.24 7.40 -5.11
C GLY A 227 -14.15 6.60 -4.17
N ARG A 228 -14.51 7.16 -3.01
CA ARG A 228 -15.39 6.51 -2.02
C ARG A 228 -16.82 6.41 -2.56
N ILE A 229 -17.37 5.19 -2.57
CA ILE A 229 -18.77 4.96 -2.94
C ILE A 229 -19.58 4.78 -1.64
N HIS A 230 -20.62 5.59 -1.47
CA HIS A 230 -21.55 5.52 -0.34
C HIS A 230 -22.63 4.44 -0.59
#